data_AF-A0A0F9BMS5-F1
#
_entry.id   AF-A0A0F9BMS5-F1
#
_cell.length_a   1.000
_cell.length_b   1.000
_cell.length_c   1.000
_cell.angle_alpha   90.00
_cell.angle_beta   90.00
_cell.angle_gamma   90.00
#
_symmetry.space_group_name_H-M   'P 1'
#
loop_
_entity.id
_entity.type
_entity.pdbx_description
1 polymer ?
#
loop_
_entity_poly.entity_id
_entity_poly.type
_entity_poly.pdbx_seq_one_letter_code
_entity_poly.pdbx_strand_id
1 'polypeptide(L)'
;MDRSSKDLKILAHKVIDSFESFKDKNVLRDEEIGTYWTEFEFSIVDNIGKEAVQLGIRELKNCLPFLLAFNDIEMIKINGENFFKEDKEVENGINFTFVDPVELWIIEEKSLKIAIAINRNSKKIIELQDTPRIYLKGLPIFDTGTYLKLPFVFHTNNLDTSEERNTILYPEGDEAQISKINNIIDSIFVIFFELSKKITEANENFDCLHLLLDFDKIERDDVLNPTLKEYFNNQIFKLLKKMTNQLELVNTFTGKSKFIDTFFPLIPVDNTHSEYDRIRVLFLKLIREIEINIPVEKSLEIWRNFAKNLNEKFEGEIEINLYTIQNLRDTLSNFIEEESNPVDFDDFKEKFKLKDVIQFLLSFYELVNIL
;
A
#
# COMPACT_ATOMS: atom_id res chain seq x y z
N MET A 1 -26.32 26.62 11.59
CA MET A 1 -25.58 26.35 12.83
C MET A 1 -24.76 27.58 13.20
N ASP A 2 -24.98 28.15 14.38
CA ASP A 2 -24.10 29.20 14.89
C ASP A 2 -22.83 28.55 15.47
N ARG A 3 -21.73 28.59 14.69
CA ARG A 3 -20.40 28.06 15.04
C ARG A 3 -19.57 29.07 15.85
N SER A 4 -20.19 30.06 16.50
CA SER A 4 -19.48 30.99 17.40
C SER A 4 -19.10 30.37 18.75
N SER A 5 -19.61 29.18 19.09
CA SER A 5 -19.23 28.50 20.33
C SER A 5 -17.92 27.71 20.18
N LYS A 6 -16.89 28.14 20.93
CA LYS A 6 -15.60 27.43 21.09
C LYS A 6 -15.65 26.29 22.11
N ASP A 7 -16.82 25.96 22.63
CA ASP A 7 -16.96 24.96 23.69
C ASP A 7 -17.22 23.57 23.10
N LEU A 8 -16.19 22.71 23.15
CA LEU A 8 -16.23 21.33 22.66
C LEU A 8 -17.38 20.52 23.26
N LYS A 9 -17.80 20.84 24.50
CA LYS A 9 -18.96 20.19 25.13
C LYS A 9 -20.29 20.52 24.45
N ILE A 10 -20.42 21.72 23.91
CA ILE A 10 -21.62 22.17 23.16
C ILE A 10 -21.65 21.53 21.77
N LEU A 11 -20.48 21.35 21.14
CA LEU A 11 -20.38 20.60 19.88
C LEU A 11 -20.71 19.11 20.08
N ALA A 12 -20.18 18.49 21.13
CA ALA A 12 -20.47 17.11 21.48
C ALA A 12 -21.96 16.89 21.81
N HIS A 13 -22.58 17.78 22.60
CA HIS A 13 -24.03 17.73 22.83
C HIS A 13 -24.85 17.85 21.55
N LYS A 14 -24.46 18.74 20.61
CA LYS A 14 -25.17 18.88 19.33
C LYS A 14 -25.00 17.67 18.41
N VAL A 15 -23.86 16.97 18.48
CA VAL A 15 -23.68 15.68 17.82
C VAL A 15 -24.59 14.65 18.45
N ILE A 16 -24.64 14.56 19.79
CA ILE A 16 -25.55 13.66 20.53
C ILE A 16 -27.03 13.96 20.19
N ASP A 17 -27.44 15.23 20.10
CA ASP A 17 -28.80 15.63 19.70
C ASP A 17 -29.10 15.23 18.25
N SER A 18 -28.10 15.28 17.36
CA SER A 18 -28.21 14.76 16.00
C SER A 18 -28.37 13.24 16.01
N PHE A 19 -27.78 12.54 16.99
CA PHE A 19 -27.99 11.11 17.18
C PHE A 19 -29.32 10.77 17.88
N GLU A 20 -29.89 11.66 18.70
CA GLU A 20 -31.22 11.45 19.29
C GLU A 20 -32.31 11.37 18.20
N SER A 21 -32.11 12.01 17.05
CA SER A 21 -32.98 11.84 15.87
C SER A 21 -32.98 10.41 15.30
N PHE A 22 -32.02 9.55 15.63
CA PHE A 22 -32.08 8.11 15.28
C PHE A 22 -33.20 7.37 16.02
N LYS A 23 -33.82 7.97 17.05
CA LYS A 23 -34.99 7.40 17.74
C LYS A 23 -36.30 7.60 16.98
N ASP A 24 -36.37 8.58 16.06
CA ASP A 24 -37.54 8.84 15.22
C ASP A 24 -37.51 7.97 13.93
N LYS A 25 -37.33 6.66 14.09
CA LYS A 25 -37.50 5.71 12.99
C LYS A 25 -38.97 5.58 12.66
N ASN A 26 -39.41 6.12 11.53
CA ASN A 26 -40.67 5.73 10.94
C ASN A 26 -40.49 4.37 10.24
N VAL A 27 -41.06 3.31 10.84
CA VAL A 27 -41.21 2.03 10.14
C VAL A 27 -42.36 2.20 9.16
N LEU A 28 -42.02 2.40 7.90
CA LEU A 28 -42.99 2.50 6.82
C LEU A 28 -43.19 1.11 6.21
N ARG A 29 -44.43 0.79 5.87
CA ARG A 29 -44.83 -0.48 5.27
C ARG A 29 -45.34 -0.20 3.87
N ASP A 30 -44.76 -0.86 2.87
CA ASP A 30 -45.47 -1.00 1.60
C ASP A 30 -46.58 -2.03 1.77
N GLU A 31 -47.83 -1.59 1.69
CA GLU A 31 -48.98 -2.47 1.85
C GLU A 31 -49.08 -3.50 0.72
N GLU A 32 -48.44 -3.27 -0.43
CA GLU A 32 -48.52 -4.15 -1.60
C GLU A 32 -47.45 -5.26 -1.66
N ILE A 33 -46.30 -5.10 -1.01
CA ILE A 33 -45.12 -5.99 -1.21
C ILE A 33 -44.61 -6.61 0.12
N GLY A 34 -45.07 -6.13 1.28
CA GLY A 34 -44.64 -6.68 2.57
C GLY A 34 -43.17 -6.41 2.91
N THR A 35 -42.55 -5.44 2.24
CA THR A 35 -41.17 -4.99 2.49
C THR A 35 -41.18 -3.91 3.56
N TYR A 36 -40.26 -4.01 4.53
CA TYR A 36 -40.06 -3.02 5.57
C TYR A 36 -38.83 -2.19 5.24
N TRP A 37 -38.94 -0.86 5.33
CA TRP A 37 -37.79 0.02 5.28
C TRP A 37 -37.79 1.00 6.46
N THR A 38 -36.63 1.58 6.71
CA THR A 38 -36.45 2.66 7.67
C THR A 38 -35.95 3.87 6.91
N GLU A 39 -36.58 5.01 7.15
CA GLU A 39 -36.18 6.30 6.57
C GLU A 39 -35.64 7.23 7.65
N PHE A 40 -34.60 7.99 7.31
CA PHE A 40 -34.03 9.04 8.15
C PHE A 40 -33.94 10.32 7.33
N GLU A 41 -34.47 11.42 7.86
CA GLU A 41 -34.43 12.72 7.21
C GLU A 41 -33.57 13.69 8.05
N PHE A 42 -32.58 14.31 7.40
CA PHE A 42 -31.68 15.28 8.03
C PHE A 42 -31.75 16.62 7.30
N SER A 43 -32.20 17.66 8.00
CA SER A 43 -32.31 19.02 7.44
C SER A 43 -30.98 19.77 7.51
N ILE A 44 -30.47 20.24 6.36
CA ILE A 44 -29.24 21.05 6.28
C ILE A 44 -29.58 22.54 6.25
N VAL A 45 -29.16 23.29 7.27
CA VAL A 45 -29.64 24.66 7.51
C VAL A 45 -28.68 25.74 7.00
N ASP A 46 -27.42 25.42 6.71
CA ASP A 46 -26.40 26.39 6.26
C ASP A 46 -25.50 25.85 5.15
N ASN A 47 -24.73 26.74 4.51
CA ASN A 47 -23.84 26.39 3.41
C ASN A 47 -22.68 25.48 3.85
N ILE A 48 -22.20 25.63 5.09
CA ILE A 48 -21.11 24.81 5.63
C ILE A 48 -21.55 23.35 5.76
N GLY A 49 -22.77 23.10 6.23
CA GLY A 49 -23.36 21.77 6.29
C GLY A 49 -23.53 21.15 4.89
N LYS A 50 -23.87 21.95 3.88
CA LYS A 50 -23.97 21.46 2.50
C LYS A 50 -22.61 20.99 1.97
N GLU A 51 -21.56 21.77 2.21
CA GLU A 51 -20.19 21.40 1.83
C GLU A 51 -19.72 20.14 2.56
N ALA A 52 -20.01 20.04 3.87
CA ALA A 52 -19.65 18.86 4.66
C ALA A 52 -20.35 17.59 4.17
N VAL A 53 -21.63 17.66 3.80
CA VAL A 53 -22.37 16.51 3.24
C VAL A 53 -21.81 16.12 1.87
N GLN A 54 -21.47 17.07 1.02
CA GLN A 54 -20.82 16.78 -0.26
C GLN A 54 -19.46 16.08 -0.07
N LEU A 55 -18.67 16.55 0.91
CA LEU A 55 -17.41 15.91 1.29
C LEU A 55 -17.64 14.48 1.80
N GLY A 56 -18.58 14.30 2.73
CA GLY A 56 -18.91 12.99 3.30
C GLY A 56 -19.42 11.99 2.25
N ILE A 57 -20.24 12.45 1.29
CA ILE A 57 -20.68 11.60 0.16
C ILE A 57 -19.47 11.18 -0.70
N ARG A 58 -18.54 12.10 -0.96
CA ARG A 58 -17.34 11.80 -1.74
C ARG A 58 -16.45 10.78 -1.02
N GLU A 59 -16.22 10.96 0.27
CA GLU A 59 -15.44 10.02 1.10
C GLU A 59 -16.14 8.66 1.22
N LEU A 60 -17.46 8.65 1.38
CA LEU A 60 -18.26 7.43 1.40
C LEU A 60 -18.07 6.62 0.10
N LYS A 61 -18.11 7.29 -1.06
CA LYS A 61 -17.89 6.64 -2.36
C LYS A 61 -16.55 5.92 -2.44
N ASN A 62 -15.48 6.50 -1.88
CA ASN A 62 -14.16 5.87 -1.83
C ASN A 62 -14.13 4.62 -0.93
N CYS A 63 -15.02 4.56 0.07
CA CYS A 63 -15.13 3.44 1.01
C CYS A 63 -16.05 2.31 0.52
N LEU A 64 -16.87 2.54 -0.52
CA LEU A 64 -17.94 1.61 -0.92
C LEU A 64 -17.46 0.18 -1.18
N PRO A 65 -16.34 -0.08 -1.89
CA PRO A 65 -15.87 -1.44 -2.10
C PRO A 65 -15.68 -2.20 -0.79
N PHE A 66 -15.07 -1.56 0.20
CA PHE A 66 -14.80 -2.16 1.50
C PHE A 66 -16.05 -2.27 2.38
N LEU A 67 -16.91 -1.26 2.37
CA LEU A 67 -18.19 -1.30 3.09
C LEU A 67 -19.06 -2.45 2.60
N LEU A 68 -19.19 -2.62 1.28
CA LEU A 68 -19.95 -3.71 0.69
C LEU A 68 -19.29 -5.07 0.96
N ALA A 69 -17.96 -5.17 0.93
CA ALA A 69 -17.26 -6.43 1.20
C ALA A 69 -17.31 -6.87 2.67
N PHE A 70 -17.26 -5.93 3.60
CA PHE A 70 -17.18 -6.23 5.04
C PHE A 70 -18.53 -6.31 5.74
N ASN A 71 -19.60 -5.86 5.10
CA ASN A 71 -20.95 -5.91 5.63
C ASN A 71 -21.85 -6.80 4.79
N ASP A 72 -22.97 -7.20 5.38
CA ASP A 72 -24.06 -7.88 4.70
C ASP A 72 -24.94 -6.85 3.97
N ILE A 73 -24.36 -6.21 2.95
CA ILE A 73 -25.00 -5.19 2.12
C ILE A 73 -24.74 -5.53 0.64
N GLU A 74 -25.80 -5.74 -0.13
CA GLU A 74 -25.71 -6.09 -1.55
C GLU A 74 -25.58 -4.86 -2.46
N MET A 75 -26.18 -3.73 -2.07
CA MET A 75 -26.22 -2.52 -2.89
C MET A 75 -26.27 -1.27 -2.02
N ILE A 76 -25.55 -0.24 -2.43
CA ILE A 76 -25.71 1.13 -1.94
C ILE A 76 -26.09 2.04 -3.11
N LYS A 77 -27.09 2.90 -2.91
CA LYS A 77 -27.53 3.89 -3.91
C LYS A 77 -27.28 5.30 -3.41
N ILE A 78 -26.55 6.11 -4.17
CA ILE A 78 -26.22 7.50 -3.83
C ILE A 78 -26.65 8.40 -4.98
N ASN A 79 -27.56 9.35 -4.73
CA ASN A 79 -28.02 10.32 -5.74
C ASN A 79 -28.46 9.68 -7.08
N GLY A 80 -29.09 8.50 -7.04
CA GLY A 80 -29.54 7.78 -8.24
C GLY A 80 -28.54 6.76 -8.79
N GLU A 81 -27.26 6.86 -8.42
CA GLU A 81 -26.20 5.94 -8.84
C GLU A 81 -26.20 4.69 -7.95
N ASN A 82 -26.19 3.51 -8.57
CA ASN A 82 -26.20 2.23 -7.86
C ASN A 82 -24.80 1.63 -7.84
N PHE A 83 -24.38 1.16 -6.67
CA PHE A 83 -23.14 0.43 -6.46
C PHE A 83 -23.49 -0.96 -5.98
N PHE A 84 -23.30 -1.95 -6.84
CA PHE A 84 -23.62 -3.35 -6.56
C PHE A 84 -22.39 -4.10 -6.12
N LYS A 85 -22.60 -5.02 -5.17
CA LYS A 85 -21.64 -6.03 -4.76
C LYS A 85 -21.83 -7.27 -5.62
N GLU A 86 -20.76 -7.73 -6.26
CA GLU A 86 -20.70 -9.03 -6.90
C GLU A 86 -19.62 -9.88 -6.20
N ASP A 87 -20.03 -10.95 -5.52
CA ASP A 87 -19.10 -11.92 -4.95
C ASP A 87 -18.81 -13.04 -5.97
N LYS A 88 -17.54 -13.46 -6.05
CA LYS A 88 -17.15 -14.66 -6.81
C LYS A 88 -16.80 -15.81 -5.86
N GLU A 89 -16.79 -17.02 -6.40
CA GLU A 89 -16.37 -18.21 -5.67
C GLU A 89 -14.94 -18.06 -5.11
N VAL A 90 -14.72 -18.69 -3.95
CA VAL A 90 -13.44 -18.71 -3.27
C VAL A 90 -12.45 -19.53 -4.07
N GLU A 91 -11.38 -18.90 -4.57
CA GLU A 91 -10.31 -19.58 -5.28
C GLU A 91 -9.04 -19.57 -4.46
N ASN A 92 -8.46 -20.74 -4.20
CA ASN A 92 -7.23 -20.88 -3.42
C ASN A 92 -7.28 -20.18 -2.04
N GLY A 93 -8.46 -20.12 -1.40
CA GLY A 93 -8.66 -19.44 -0.11
C GLY A 93 -8.72 -17.92 -0.20
N ILE A 94 -8.93 -17.35 -1.39
CA ILE A 94 -9.17 -15.92 -1.62
C ILE A 94 -10.64 -15.73 -1.97
N ASN A 95 -11.31 -14.88 -1.22
CA ASN A 95 -12.64 -14.38 -1.54
C ASN A 95 -12.49 -13.15 -2.44
N PHE A 96 -13.25 -13.08 -3.53
CA PHE A 96 -13.25 -11.90 -4.40
C PHE A 96 -14.58 -11.18 -4.29
N THR A 97 -14.50 -9.89 -3.97
CA THR A 97 -15.66 -9.00 -4.01
C THR A 97 -15.42 -7.91 -5.04
N PHE A 98 -16.37 -7.72 -5.94
CA PHE A 98 -16.31 -6.73 -6.99
C PHE A 98 -17.35 -5.62 -6.78
N VAL A 99 -16.87 -4.39 -6.90
CA VAL A 99 -17.67 -3.15 -6.91
C VAL A 99 -17.04 -2.24 -7.94
N ASP A 100 -17.67 -2.09 -9.11
CA ASP A 100 -17.06 -1.46 -10.29
C ASP A 100 -16.36 -0.12 -10.01
N PRO A 101 -15.08 0.08 -10.42
CA PRO A 101 -14.19 -0.84 -11.16
C PRO A 101 -13.22 -1.64 -10.27
N VAL A 102 -13.48 -1.70 -8.96
CA VAL A 102 -12.61 -2.26 -7.93
C VAL A 102 -12.93 -3.74 -7.69
N GLU A 103 -11.91 -4.59 -7.79
CA GLU A 103 -11.93 -5.98 -7.36
C GLU A 103 -11.09 -6.08 -6.08
N LEU A 104 -11.71 -6.51 -4.99
CA LEU A 104 -11.06 -6.76 -3.71
C LEU A 104 -10.66 -8.22 -3.63
N TRP A 105 -9.38 -8.45 -3.38
CA TRP A 105 -8.84 -9.77 -3.06
C TRP A 105 -8.76 -9.90 -1.55
N ILE A 106 -9.51 -10.84 -0.98
CA ILE A 106 -9.74 -10.92 0.47
C ILE A 106 -9.33 -12.29 1.00
N ILE A 107 -8.48 -12.32 2.03
CA ILE A 107 -8.36 -13.50 2.89
C ILE A 107 -9.17 -13.25 4.15
N GLU A 108 -10.02 -14.22 4.49
CA GLU A 108 -10.79 -14.24 5.72
C GLU A 108 -10.30 -15.36 6.64
N GLU A 109 -9.86 -14.99 7.84
CA GLU A 109 -9.50 -15.93 8.89
C GLU A 109 -10.21 -15.57 10.18
N LYS A 110 -11.08 -16.46 10.65
CA LYS A 110 -11.93 -16.27 11.85
C LYS A 110 -12.79 -15.01 11.71
N SER A 111 -12.48 -13.95 12.44
CA SER A 111 -13.21 -12.66 12.42
C SER A 111 -12.38 -11.54 11.81
N LEU A 112 -11.28 -11.87 11.13
CA LEU A 112 -10.37 -10.94 10.49
C LEU A 112 -10.45 -11.10 8.98
N LYS A 113 -10.63 -9.99 8.27
CA LYS A 113 -10.57 -9.94 6.80
C LYS A 113 -9.47 -8.98 6.39
N ILE A 114 -8.57 -9.41 5.51
CA ILE A 114 -7.54 -8.55 4.90
C ILE A 114 -7.84 -8.44 3.43
N ALA A 115 -7.87 -7.21 2.90
CA ALA A 115 -8.22 -6.91 1.52
C ALA A 115 -7.14 -6.08 0.83
N ILE A 116 -6.85 -6.43 -0.42
CA ILE A 116 -6.08 -5.59 -1.35
C ILE A 116 -6.99 -5.21 -2.51
N ALA A 117 -7.00 -3.94 -2.87
CA ALA A 117 -7.81 -3.43 -3.97
C ALA A 117 -7.04 -3.46 -5.29
N ILE A 118 -7.69 -4.00 -6.32
CA ILE A 118 -7.13 -4.13 -7.66
C ILE A 118 -8.14 -3.55 -8.64
N ASN A 119 -7.66 -2.78 -9.60
CA ASN A 119 -8.51 -2.33 -10.70
C ASN A 119 -8.74 -3.52 -11.65
N ARG A 120 -10.00 -3.99 -11.73
CA ARG A 120 -10.34 -5.22 -12.46
C ARG A 120 -9.89 -5.20 -13.92
N ASN A 121 -9.99 -4.05 -14.57
CA ASN A 121 -9.75 -3.89 -16.01
C ASN A 121 -8.26 -3.78 -16.34
N SER A 122 -7.51 -3.01 -15.55
CA SER A 122 -6.08 -2.77 -15.80
C SER A 122 -5.15 -3.72 -15.04
N LYS A 123 -5.69 -4.51 -14.09
CA LYS A 123 -4.93 -5.36 -13.16
C LYS A 123 -3.84 -4.59 -12.41
N LYS A 124 -4.05 -3.29 -12.22
CA LYS A 124 -3.20 -2.45 -11.37
C LYS A 124 -3.66 -2.58 -9.93
N ILE A 125 -2.71 -2.82 -9.02
CA ILE A 125 -2.97 -2.59 -7.59
C ILE A 125 -3.33 -1.12 -7.41
N ILE A 126 -4.40 -0.86 -6.66
CA ILE A 126 -4.92 0.47 -6.43
C ILE A 126 -4.18 1.09 -5.24
N GLU A 127 -3.60 2.27 -5.47
CA GLU A 127 -3.13 3.10 -4.37
C GLU A 127 -4.35 3.61 -3.60
N LEU A 128 -4.35 3.36 -2.29
CA LEU A 128 -5.53 3.57 -1.47
C LEU A 128 -5.58 5.00 -0.85
N GLN A 129 -4.95 6.00 -1.48
CA GLN A 129 -4.87 7.36 -0.96
C GLN A 129 -6.25 7.87 -0.48
N ASP A 130 -6.28 8.53 0.69
CA ASP A 130 -7.50 9.08 1.31
C ASP A 130 -8.62 8.06 1.61
N THR A 131 -8.34 6.77 1.53
CA THR A 131 -9.27 5.72 1.95
C THR A 131 -8.93 5.30 3.39
N PRO A 132 -9.90 4.93 4.25
CA PRO A 132 -9.61 4.30 5.54
C PRO A 132 -9.01 2.90 5.35
N ARG A 133 -8.01 2.54 6.15
CA ARG A 133 -7.38 1.20 6.16
C ARG A 133 -7.92 0.27 7.23
N ILE A 134 -8.61 0.82 8.22
CA ILE A 134 -9.08 0.07 9.39
C ILE A 134 -10.59 0.12 9.43
N TYR A 135 -11.21 -1.06 9.41
CA TYR A 135 -12.66 -1.21 9.58
C TYR A 135 -12.92 -2.04 10.84
N LEU A 136 -13.60 -1.45 11.82
CA LEU A 136 -14.01 -2.16 13.02
C LEU A 136 -15.51 -2.29 13.05
N LYS A 137 -16.02 -3.53 13.21
CA LYS A 137 -17.46 -3.82 13.22
C LYS A 137 -18.14 -3.30 11.94
N GLY A 138 -17.52 -3.56 10.79
CA GLY A 138 -18.03 -3.17 9.47
C GLY A 138 -17.87 -1.70 9.07
N LEU A 139 -17.40 -0.82 9.97
CA LEU A 139 -17.33 0.63 9.72
C LEU A 139 -15.89 1.16 9.80
N PRO A 140 -15.52 2.15 8.97
CA PRO A 140 -14.17 2.70 8.97
C PRO A 140 -13.84 3.41 10.29
N ILE A 141 -12.53 3.47 10.59
CA ILE A 141 -11.94 4.44 11.52
C ILE A 141 -11.39 5.58 10.68
N PHE A 142 -11.86 6.81 10.91
CA PHE A 142 -11.56 7.92 10.00
C PHE A 142 -10.16 8.48 10.18
N ASP A 143 -9.80 8.96 11.37
CA ASP A 143 -8.48 9.59 11.57
C ASP A 143 -7.37 8.54 11.47
N THR A 144 -7.28 7.61 12.42
CA THR A 144 -6.22 6.60 12.40
C THR A 144 -6.23 5.77 11.11
N GLY A 145 -7.40 5.36 10.63
CA GLY A 145 -7.47 4.54 9.43
C GLY A 145 -6.97 5.26 8.17
N THR A 146 -7.10 6.58 8.08
CA THR A 146 -6.66 7.35 6.90
C THR A 146 -5.20 7.79 7.02
N TYR A 147 -4.72 8.10 8.23
CA TYR A 147 -3.32 8.49 8.46
C TYR A 147 -2.34 7.32 8.41
N LEU A 148 -2.80 6.10 8.69
CA LEU A 148 -1.94 4.92 8.56
C LEU A 148 -1.77 4.55 7.09
N LYS A 149 -0.54 4.73 6.58
CA LYS A 149 -0.19 4.29 5.23
C LYS A 149 0.12 2.80 5.21
N LEU A 150 -0.96 2.00 5.17
CA LEU A 150 -0.91 0.56 4.92
C LEU A 150 -1.29 0.29 3.45
N PRO A 151 -0.65 -0.68 2.78
CA PRO A 151 -1.00 -1.04 1.40
C PRO A 151 -2.22 -1.97 1.30
N PHE A 152 -2.90 -2.21 2.42
CA PHE A 152 -4.07 -3.09 2.52
C PHE A 152 -5.08 -2.54 3.50
N VAL A 153 -6.32 -3.00 3.39
CA VAL A 153 -7.39 -2.71 4.33
C VAL A 153 -7.65 -3.93 5.18
N PHE A 154 -7.87 -3.75 6.49
CA PHE A 154 -8.31 -4.83 7.36
C PHE A 154 -9.63 -4.53 8.05
N HIS A 155 -10.39 -5.60 8.28
CA HIS A 155 -11.63 -5.58 9.02
C HIS A 155 -11.63 -6.58 10.17
N THR A 156 -12.04 -6.15 11.37
CA THR A 156 -12.28 -7.09 12.47
C THR A 156 -13.41 -6.66 13.41
N ASN A 157 -14.08 -7.65 14.01
CA ASN A 157 -15.07 -7.46 15.08
C ASN A 157 -14.46 -7.55 16.49
N ASN A 158 -13.18 -7.90 16.60
CA ASN A 158 -12.53 -8.23 17.87
C ASN A 158 -11.75 -7.07 18.49
N LEU A 159 -11.74 -5.90 17.85
CA LEU A 159 -11.17 -4.67 18.39
C LEU A 159 -12.27 -3.64 18.60
N ASP A 160 -12.10 -2.83 19.64
CA ASP A 160 -12.97 -1.70 19.93
C ASP A 160 -12.33 -0.38 19.49
N THR A 161 -13.16 0.66 19.40
CA THR A 161 -12.77 2.00 18.94
C THR A 161 -13.30 3.05 19.91
N SER A 162 -12.69 4.23 19.91
CA SER A 162 -13.17 5.38 20.66
C SER A 162 -14.61 5.74 20.29
N GLU A 163 -15.28 6.53 21.14
CA GLU A 163 -16.64 6.99 20.87
C GLU A 163 -16.74 7.75 19.54
N GLU A 164 -15.73 8.57 19.23
CA GLU A 164 -15.67 9.30 17.95
C GLU A 164 -15.24 8.44 16.75
N ARG A 165 -14.92 7.15 16.95
CA ARG A 165 -14.40 6.23 15.93
C ARG A 165 -13.17 6.75 15.18
N ASN A 166 -12.30 7.43 15.91
CA ASN A 166 -11.09 8.01 15.35
C ASN A 166 -9.84 7.17 15.61
N THR A 167 -9.84 6.24 16.58
CA THR A 167 -8.69 5.37 16.89
C THR A 167 -9.10 4.01 17.45
N ILE A 168 -8.15 3.08 17.54
CA ILE A 168 -8.32 1.76 18.20
C ILE A 168 -8.18 1.94 19.71
N LEU A 169 -9.12 1.40 20.49
CA LEU A 169 -8.98 1.40 21.95
C LEU A 169 -7.85 0.45 22.36
N TYR A 170 -6.88 1.00 23.09
CA TYR A 170 -5.75 0.25 23.61
C TYR A 170 -5.72 0.37 25.14
N PRO A 171 -5.84 -0.74 25.89
CA PRO A 171 -5.93 -0.70 27.34
C PRO A 171 -4.55 -0.45 27.95
N GLU A 172 -4.46 0.52 28.85
CA GLU A 172 -3.25 0.78 29.61
C GLU A 172 -3.23 -0.10 30.87
N GLY A 173 -2.14 -0.85 31.06
CA GLY A 173 -1.92 -1.65 32.28
C GLY A 173 -2.68 -2.99 32.37
N ASP A 174 -3.51 -3.35 31.37
CA ASP A 174 -4.10 -4.69 31.26
C ASP A 174 -3.30 -5.54 30.26
N GLU A 175 -2.28 -6.25 30.76
CA GLU A 175 -1.39 -7.07 29.95
C GLU A 175 -2.12 -8.15 29.14
N ALA A 176 -3.22 -8.70 29.68
CA ALA A 176 -3.97 -9.75 29.00
C ALA A 176 -4.71 -9.20 27.78
N GLN A 177 -5.32 -8.02 27.90
CA GLN A 177 -5.97 -7.37 26.77
C GLN A 177 -4.95 -6.82 25.77
N ILE A 178 -3.83 -6.25 26.23
CA ILE A 178 -2.71 -5.85 25.38
C ILE A 178 -2.24 -7.03 24.52
N SER A 179 -1.99 -8.18 25.15
CA SER A 179 -1.57 -9.39 24.43
C SER A 179 -2.60 -9.83 23.39
N LYS A 180 -3.89 -9.76 23.71
CA LYS A 180 -4.97 -10.09 22.77
C LYS A 180 -4.97 -9.17 21.54
N ILE A 181 -4.82 -7.86 21.73
CA ILE A 181 -4.77 -6.89 20.63
C ILE A 181 -3.53 -7.12 19.77
N ASN A 182 -2.38 -7.32 20.41
CA ASN A 182 -1.12 -7.61 19.73
C ASN A 182 -1.20 -8.87 18.87
N ASN A 183 -1.83 -9.95 19.37
CA ASN A 183 -2.05 -11.16 18.59
C ASN A 183 -2.95 -10.93 17.35
N ILE A 184 -3.95 -10.04 17.45
CA ILE A 184 -4.79 -9.67 16.30
C ILE A 184 -3.95 -8.91 15.27
N ILE A 185 -3.10 -7.99 15.70
CA ILE A 185 -2.20 -7.23 14.84
C ILE A 185 -1.18 -8.15 14.17
N ASP A 186 -0.54 -9.06 14.91
CA ASP A 186 0.35 -10.08 14.34
C ASP A 186 -0.36 -10.88 13.23
N SER A 187 -1.61 -11.30 13.49
CA SER A 187 -2.42 -12.02 12.52
C SER A 187 -2.72 -11.18 11.27
N ILE A 188 -2.99 -9.86 11.43
CA ILE A 188 -3.18 -8.92 10.31
C ILE A 188 -1.99 -8.94 9.36
N PHE A 189 -0.78 -8.77 9.90
CA PHE A 189 0.45 -8.73 9.09
C PHE A 189 0.79 -10.09 8.46
N VAL A 190 0.53 -11.19 9.17
CA VAL A 190 0.71 -12.55 8.62
C VAL A 190 -0.24 -12.81 7.46
N ILE A 191 -1.52 -12.50 7.61
CA ILE A 191 -2.51 -12.73 6.55
C ILE A 191 -2.23 -11.82 5.34
N PHE A 192 -1.84 -10.56 5.56
CA PHE A 192 -1.44 -9.68 4.46
C PHE A 192 -0.21 -10.22 3.70
N PHE A 193 0.77 -10.78 4.39
CA PHE A 193 1.90 -11.44 3.74
C PHE A 193 1.44 -12.59 2.84
N GLU A 194 0.56 -13.47 3.34
CA GLU A 194 0.03 -14.59 2.56
C GLU A 194 -0.81 -14.13 1.36
N LEU A 195 -1.62 -13.07 1.52
CA LEU A 195 -2.37 -12.47 0.43
C LEU A 195 -1.43 -11.88 -0.64
N SER A 196 -0.40 -11.15 -0.22
CA SER A 196 0.61 -10.58 -1.12
C SER A 196 1.35 -11.69 -1.88
N LYS A 197 1.70 -12.78 -1.21
CA LYS A 197 2.33 -13.95 -1.82
C LYS A 197 1.44 -14.56 -2.90
N LYS A 198 0.17 -14.80 -2.59
CA LYS A 198 -0.81 -15.34 -3.57
C LYS A 198 -0.98 -14.42 -4.78
N ILE A 199 -0.97 -13.10 -4.59
CA ILE A 199 -1.01 -12.13 -5.70
C ILE A 199 0.25 -12.22 -6.56
N THR A 200 1.44 -12.34 -5.95
CA THR A 200 2.69 -12.46 -6.71
C THR A 200 2.82 -13.78 -7.49
N GLU A 201 2.24 -14.86 -6.95
CA GLU A 201 2.24 -16.21 -7.51
C GLU A 201 1.07 -16.47 -8.50
N ALA A 202 0.08 -15.59 -8.54
CA ALA A 202 -1.04 -15.73 -9.46
C ALA A 202 -0.55 -15.71 -10.92
N ASN A 203 -1.23 -16.47 -11.77
CA ASN A 203 -1.01 -16.45 -13.22
C ASN A 203 -1.46 -15.13 -13.88
N GLU A 204 -1.88 -14.14 -13.10
CA GLU A 204 -2.23 -12.81 -13.56
C GLU A 204 -0.99 -11.89 -13.53
N ASN A 205 -0.80 -11.11 -14.59
CA ASN A 205 0.24 -10.08 -14.64
C ASN A 205 -0.28 -8.80 -13.98
N PHE A 206 -0.11 -8.70 -12.65
CA PHE A 206 -0.41 -7.49 -11.92
C PHE A 206 0.61 -6.38 -12.20
N ASP A 207 0.09 -5.17 -12.43
CA ASP A 207 0.86 -3.94 -12.49
C ASP A 207 0.91 -3.29 -11.09
N CYS A 208 1.93 -2.45 -10.86
CA CYS A 208 2.12 -1.69 -9.63
C CYS A 208 2.38 -2.53 -8.35
N LEU A 209 3.06 -3.68 -8.47
CA LEU A 209 3.45 -4.53 -7.32
C LEU A 209 4.26 -3.82 -6.23
N HIS A 210 4.96 -2.71 -6.56
CA HIS A 210 5.65 -1.87 -5.58
C HIS A 210 4.70 -1.33 -4.48
N LEU A 211 3.41 -1.16 -4.79
CA LEU A 211 2.43 -0.70 -3.81
C LEU A 211 2.23 -1.70 -2.66
N LEU A 212 2.54 -2.99 -2.83
CA LEU A 212 2.51 -3.97 -1.73
C LEU A 212 3.55 -3.68 -0.65
N LEU A 213 4.57 -2.88 -0.97
CA LEU A 213 5.64 -2.47 -0.07
C LEU A 213 5.49 -1.00 0.37
N ASP A 214 4.44 -0.29 -0.04
CA ASP A 214 4.26 1.14 0.25
C ASP A 214 3.72 1.38 1.67
N PHE A 215 4.59 1.15 2.64
CA PHE A 215 4.38 1.44 4.04
C PHE A 215 5.08 2.75 4.42
N ASP A 216 4.49 3.47 5.38
CA ASP A 216 5.17 4.55 6.11
C ASP A 216 5.30 4.20 7.59
N LYS A 217 6.34 4.74 8.21
CA LYS A 217 6.47 4.76 9.66
C LYS A 217 5.40 5.66 10.25
N ILE A 218 4.76 5.19 11.31
CA ILE A 218 3.75 5.95 12.03
C ILE A 218 4.50 6.88 12.99
N GLU A 219 4.64 8.15 12.61
CA GLU A 219 5.40 9.14 13.39
C GLU A 219 4.51 9.83 14.44
N ARG A 220 3.28 10.17 14.04
CA ARG A 220 2.35 10.99 14.80
C ARG A 220 1.82 10.31 16.07
N ASP A 221 2.09 10.92 17.22
CA ASP A 221 1.61 10.47 18.54
C ASP A 221 0.10 10.68 18.75
N ASP A 222 -0.52 11.58 17.99
CA ASP A 222 -1.96 11.87 18.09
C ASP A 222 -2.83 10.89 17.30
N VAL A 223 -2.22 9.94 16.58
CA VAL A 223 -2.91 8.98 15.72
C VAL A 223 -3.14 7.63 16.40
N LEU A 224 -2.22 7.19 17.26
CA LEU A 224 -2.30 5.93 18.00
C LEU A 224 -1.68 6.09 19.39
N ASN A 225 -2.16 5.30 20.36
CA ASN A 225 -1.47 5.15 21.65
C ASN A 225 0.02 4.83 21.41
N PRO A 226 0.98 5.45 22.14
CA PRO A 226 2.41 5.30 21.88
C PRO A 226 2.91 3.85 21.87
N THR A 227 2.44 3.00 22.80
CA THR A 227 2.83 1.59 22.87
C THR A 227 2.29 0.81 21.67
N LEU A 228 1.04 1.06 21.28
CA LEU A 228 0.43 0.46 20.10
C LEU A 228 1.14 0.91 18.82
N LYS A 229 1.49 2.19 18.72
CA LYS A 229 2.23 2.78 17.61
C LYS A 229 3.59 2.10 17.43
N GLU A 230 4.35 1.96 18.51
CA GLU A 230 5.65 1.28 18.50
C GLU A 230 5.49 -0.18 18.03
N TYR A 231 4.49 -0.89 18.55
CA TYR A 231 4.21 -2.26 18.16
C TYR A 231 3.84 -2.38 16.67
N PHE A 232 2.97 -1.49 16.15
CA PHE A 232 2.65 -1.44 14.71
C PHE A 232 3.89 -1.17 13.85
N ASN A 233 4.71 -0.17 14.20
CA ASN A 233 5.94 0.14 13.46
C ASN A 233 6.90 -1.06 13.43
N ASN A 234 7.04 -1.77 14.55
CA ASN A 234 7.85 -2.99 14.63
C ASN A 234 7.31 -4.09 13.70
N GLN A 235 5.98 -4.25 13.60
CA GLN A 235 5.38 -5.23 12.70
C GLN A 235 5.51 -4.83 11.22
N ILE A 236 5.32 -3.55 10.89
CA ILE A 236 5.57 -3.01 9.55
C ILE A 236 6.99 -3.34 9.11
N PHE A 237 7.97 -3.05 9.96
CA PHE A 237 9.38 -3.30 9.66
C PHE A 237 9.70 -4.78 9.45
N LYS A 238 9.23 -5.66 10.37
CA LYS A 238 9.39 -7.11 10.24
C LYS A 238 8.78 -7.63 8.94
N LEU A 239 7.57 -7.16 8.62
CA LEU A 239 6.87 -7.56 7.40
C LEU A 239 7.63 -7.10 6.17
N LEU A 240 8.04 -5.83 6.10
CA LEU A 240 8.79 -5.27 4.97
C LEU A 240 10.04 -6.10 4.70
N LYS A 241 10.86 -6.37 5.73
CA LYS A 241 12.03 -7.26 5.62
C LYS A 241 11.65 -8.64 5.11
N LYS A 242 10.55 -9.21 5.59
CA LYS A 242 10.10 -10.53 5.13
C LYS A 242 9.70 -10.47 3.64
N MET A 243 8.94 -9.47 3.23
CA MET A 243 8.45 -9.32 1.86
C MET A 243 9.58 -9.06 0.87
N THR A 244 10.51 -8.14 1.17
CA THR A 244 11.63 -7.81 0.27
C THR A 244 12.57 -9.00 0.02
N ASN A 245 12.69 -9.89 0.99
CA ASN A 245 13.54 -11.09 0.94
C ASN A 245 12.87 -12.33 0.33
N GLN A 246 11.54 -12.41 0.36
CA GLN A 246 10.82 -13.65 0.02
C GLN A 246 9.95 -13.52 -1.21
N LEU A 247 9.38 -12.34 -1.49
CA LEU A 247 8.43 -12.17 -2.59
C LEU A 247 9.12 -11.69 -3.86
N GLU A 248 8.83 -12.35 -4.98
CA GLU A 248 9.29 -11.95 -6.31
C GLU A 248 8.38 -10.84 -6.88
N LEU A 249 8.71 -9.60 -6.53
CA LEU A 249 7.87 -8.43 -6.79
C LEU A 249 8.29 -7.65 -8.03
N VAL A 250 9.56 -7.75 -8.45
CA VAL A 250 10.12 -6.92 -9.50
C VAL A 250 10.22 -7.71 -10.79
N ASN A 251 9.56 -7.25 -11.85
CA ASN A 251 9.81 -7.75 -13.19
C ASN A 251 11.15 -7.21 -13.71
N THR A 252 12.10 -8.10 -13.96
CA THR A 252 13.42 -7.83 -14.52
C THR A 252 13.54 -8.42 -15.92
N PHE A 253 14.68 -8.21 -16.58
CA PHE A 253 14.95 -8.79 -17.90
C PHE A 253 15.12 -10.32 -17.86
N THR A 254 15.44 -10.88 -16.68
CA THR A 254 15.71 -12.31 -16.47
C THR A 254 14.50 -13.07 -15.89
N GLY A 255 13.46 -12.36 -15.45
CA GLY A 255 12.26 -12.96 -14.88
C GLY A 255 11.66 -12.08 -13.79
N LYS A 256 10.88 -12.66 -12.88
CA LYS A 256 10.56 -11.98 -11.62
C LYS A 256 11.73 -12.15 -10.65
N SER A 257 12.01 -11.12 -9.88
CA SER A 257 13.08 -11.13 -8.88
C SER A 257 12.58 -10.54 -7.57
N LYS A 258 13.20 -10.97 -6.49
CA LYS A 258 12.99 -10.39 -5.17
C LYS A 258 13.48 -8.96 -5.14
N PHE A 259 12.90 -8.16 -4.26
CA PHE A 259 13.26 -6.76 -4.14
C PHE A 259 14.73 -6.59 -3.71
N ILE A 260 15.20 -7.40 -2.75
CA ILE A 260 16.59 -7.33 -2.28
C ILE A 260 17.60 -7.72 -3.36
N ASP A 261 17.28 -8.70 -4.20
CA ASP A 261 18.18 -9.17 -5.27
C ASP A 261 18.15 -8.27 -6.52
N THR A 262 17.34 -7.20 -6.49
CA THR A 262 17.16 -6.27 -7.59
C THR A 262 18.02 -5.03 -7.39
N PHE A 263 18.73 -4.63 -8.42
CA PHE A 263 19.52 -3.41 -8.45
C PHE A 263 18.71 -2.26 -9.06
N PHE A 264 18.58 -1.17 -8.32
CA PHE A 264 17.84 0.02 -8.71
C PHE A 264 18.83 1.11 -9.16
N PRO A 265 19.02 1.32 -10.48
CA PRO A 265 20.06 2.20 -10.97
C PRO A 265 19.77 3.67 -10.64
N LEU A 266 20.69 4.30 -9.93
CA LEU A 266 20.70 5.73 -9.64
C LEU A 266 21.62 6.43 -10.64
N ILE A 267 21.03 7.28 -11.47
CA ILE A 267 21.77 8.07 -12.45
C ILE A 267 22.33 9.29 -11.72
N PRO A 268 23.67 9.49 -11.70
CA PRO A 268 24.32 10.46 -10.81
C PRO A 268 24.26 11.91 -11.29
N VAL A 269 23.28 12.28 -12.11
CA VAL A 269 23.17 13.64 -12.69
C VAL A 269 21.76 14.17 -12.54
N ASP A 270 21.64 15.46 -12.20
CA ASP A 270 20.35 16.14 -12.19
C ASP A 270 19.76 16.19 -13.61
N ASN A 271 18.43 16.15 -13.72
CA ASN A 271 17.68 16.20 -14.98
C ASN A 271 17.93 17.47 -15.83
N THR A 272 18.69 18.43 -15.30
CA THR A 272 19.11 19.68 -15.95
C THR A 272 20.39 19.53 -16.76
N HIS A 273 21.12 18.42 -16.63
CA HIS A 273 22.33 18.16 -17.38
C HIS A 273 21.96 17.91 -18.86
N SER A 274 22.57 18.67 -19.78
CA SER A 274 22.29 18.54 -21.22
C SER A 274 22.58 17.15 -21.79
N GLU A 275 23.40 16.36 -21.09
CA GLU A 275 23.75 15.00 -21.46
C GLU A 275 23.04 13.93 -20.62
N TYR A 276 22.07 14.31 -19.76
CA TYR A 276 21.38 13.38 -18.85
C TYR A 276 20.85 12.13 -19.57
N ASP A 277 20.14 12.31 -20.68
CA ASP A 277 19.57 11.20 -21.45
C ASP A 277 20.66 10.30 -22.05
N ARG A 278 21.78 10.88 -22.51
CA ARG A 278 22.92 10.13 -23.04
C ARG A 278 23.57 9.29 -21.95
N ILE A 279 23.87 9.89 -20.80
CA ILE A 279 24.46 9.24 -19.62
C ILE A 279 23.54 8.11 -19.14
N ARG A 280 22.23 8.40 -19.03
CA ARG A 280 21.20 7.42 -18.67
C ARG A 280 21.22 6.22 -19.59
N VAL A 281 21.15 6.44 -20.90
CA VAL A 281 21.11 5.37 -21.90
C VAL A 281 22.40 4.54 -21.86
N LEU A 282 23.56 5.19 -21.79
CA LEU A 282 24.85 4.51 -21.70
C LEU A 282 24.96 3.67 -20.42
N PHE A 283 24.60 4.23 -19.26
CA PHE A 283 24.65 3.51 -17.98
C PHE A 283 23.70 2.30 -17.98
N LEU A 284 22.45 2.48 -18.41
CA LEU A 284 21.49 1.39 -18.48
C LEU A 284 21.92 0.30 -19.47
N LYS A 285 22.60 0.67 -20.57
CA LYS A 285 23.16 -0.29 -21.51
C LYS A 285 24.26 -1.13 -20.85
N LEU A 286 25.20 -0.50 -20.15
CA LEU A 286 26.30 -1.19 -19.48
C LEU A 286 25.81 -2.19 -18.43
N ILE A 287 24.93 -1.76 -17.52
CA ILE A 287 24.43 -2.65 -16.46
C ILE A 287 23.57 -3.80 -16.99
N ARG A 288 22.93 -3.63 -18.16
CA ARG A 288 22.22 -4.73 -18.85
C ARG A 288 23.19 -5.77 -19.41
N GLU A 289 24.36 -5.36 -19.88
CA GLU A 289 25.34 -6.28 -20.48
C GLU A 289 25.98 -7.21 -19.45
N ILE A 290 26.13 -6.77 -18.19
CA ILE A 290 26.66 -7.58 -17.09
C ILE A 290 25.59 -8.35 -16.31
N GLU A 291 24.41 -8.54 -16.91
CA GLU A 291 23.26 -9.32 -16.38
C GLU A 291 22.82 -8.95 -14.96
N ILE A 292 22.96 -7.69 -14.57
CA ILE A 292 22.44 -7.21 -13.29
C ILE A 292 20.90 -7.30 -13.32
N ASN A 293 20.32 -7.85 -12.26
CA ASN A 293 18.87 -7.90 -12.04
C ASN A 293 18.29 -6.50 -11.88
N ILE A 294 18.04 -5.80 -12.98
CA ILE A 294 17.42 -4.47 -12.99
C ILE A 294 15.95 -4.57 -13.40
N PRO A 295 15.08 -3.65 -12.93
CA PRO A 295 13.70 -3.59 -13.39
C PRO A 295 13.60 -3.38 -14.90
N VAL A 296 12.55 -3.93 -15.53
CA VAL A 296 12.26 -3.69 -16.95
C VAL A 296 12.00 -2.22 -17.24
N GLU A 297 12.33 -1.78 -18.45
CA GLU A 297 12.35 -0.36 -18.83
C GLU A 297 11.03 0.38 -18.59
N LYS A 298 9.90 -0.27 -18.86
CA LYS A 298 8.55 0.29 -18.67
C LYS A 298 8.27 0.69 -17.22
N SER A 299 8.86 -0.01 -16.25
CA SER A 299 8.63 0.20 -14.81
C SER A 299 9.85 0.70 -14.05
N LEU A 300 10.98 0.90 -14.74
CA LEU A 300 12.27 1.22 -14.13
C LEU A 300 12.20 2.48 -13.27
N GLU A 301 11.60 3.54 -13.82
CA GLU A 301 11.51 4.83 -13.14
C GLU A 301 10.69 4.75 -11.86
N ILE A 302 9.56 4.04 -11.91
CA ILE A 302 8.67 3.83 -10.76
C ILE A 302 9.40 3.06 -9.66
N TRP A 303 10.04 1.94 -10.02
CA TRP A 303 10.78 1.13 -9.07
C TRP A 303 11.99 1.85 -8.48
N ARG A 304 12.72 2.62 -9.29
CA ARG A 304 13.84 3.45 -8.83
C ARG A 304 13.39 4.47 -7.79
N ASN A 305 12.34 5.24 -8.11
CA ASN A 305 11.84 6.28 -7.21
C ASN A 305 11.25 5.66 -5.95
N PHE A 306 10.55 4.53 -6.07
CA PHE A 306 10.05 3.77 -4.93
C PHE A 306 11.19 3.28 -4.03
N ALA A 307 12.22 2.65 -4.59
CA ALA A 307 13.37 2.14 -3.83
C ALA A 307 14.12 3.27 -3.09
N LYS A 308 14.31 4.42 -3.76
CA LYS A 308 14.89 5.61 -3.13
C LYS A 308 14.02 6.11 -1.96
N ASN A 309 12.72 6.29 -2.18
CA ASN A 309 11.81 6.76 -1.15
C ASN A 309 11.72 5.78 0.04
N LEU A 310 11.70 4.48 -0.23
CA LEU A 310 11.68 3.45 0.82
C LEU A 310 12.96 3.47 1.65
N ASN A 311 14.12 3.65 0.99
CA ASN A 311 15.41 3.79 1.67
C ASN A 311 15.45 5.00 2.61
N GLU A 312 14.91 6.14 2.16
CA GLU A 312 14.83 7.38 2.94
C GLU A 312 13.88 7.23 4.14
N LYS A 313 12.67 6.68 3.93
CA LYS A 313 11.66 6.51 4.99
C LYS A 313 12.10 5.60 6.13
N PHE A 314 12.93 4.61 5.85
CA PHE A 314 13.41 3.63 6.82
C PHE A 314 14.90 3.80 7.14
N GLU A 315 15.49 4.96 6.82
CA GLU A 315 16.87 5.32 7.19
C GLU A 315 17.93 4.24 6.86
N GLY A 316 17.74 3.50 5.76
CA GLY A 316 18.62 2.39 5.37
C GLY A 316 18.52 1.11 6.22
N GLU A 317 17.54 1.00 7.12
CA GLU A 317 17.31 -0.21 7.92
C GLU A 317 16.80 -1.42 7.10
N ILE A 318 16.29 -1.14 5.89
CA ILE A 318 15.92 -2.13 4.87
C ILE A 318 17.06 -2.16 3.86
N GLU A 319 17.56 -3.35 3.55
CA GLU A 319 18.60 -3.52 2.53
C GLU A 319 18.01 -3.27 1.14
N ILE A 320 18.51 -2.22 0.47
CA ILE A 320 18.08 -1.79 -0.86
C ILE A 320 19.31 -1.58 -1.72
N ASN A 321 19.40 -2.32 -2.83
CA ASN A 321 20.51 -2.24 -3.77
C ASN A 321 20.37 -1.04 -4.72
N LEU A 322 20.58 0.16 -4.18
CA LEU A 322 20.69 1.37 -4.98
C LEU A 322 22.04 1.37 -5.73
N TYR A 323 21.99 1.23 -7.05
CA TYR A 323 23.18 0.94 -7.87
C TYR A 323 23.64 2.16 -8.66
N THR A 324 24.83 2.65 -8.38
CA THR A 324 25.44 3.81 -9.02
C THR A 324 26.56 3.40 -9.97
N ILE A 325 27.10 4.37 -10.70
CA ILE A 325 28.29 4.17 -11.55
C ILE A 325 29.52 3.85 -10.70
N GLN A 326 29.60 4.36 -9.47
CA GLN A 326 30.66 3.97 -8.54
C GLN A 326 30.54 2.48 -8.19
N ASN A 327 29.33 1.95 -7.98
CA ASN A 327 29.15 0.52 -7.74
C ASN A 327 29.56 -0.33 -8.95
N LEU A 328 29.31 0.15 -10.19
CA LEU A 328 29.82 -0.49 -11.39
C LEU A 328 31.35 -0.50 -11.43
N ARG A 329 31.98 0.64 -11.12
CA ARG A 329 33.44 0.73 -11.01
C ARG A 329 33.98 -0.24 -9.97
N ASP A 330 33.41 -0.26 -8.77
CA ASP A 330 33.82 -1.14 -7.68
C ASP A 330 33.63 -2.62 -8.07
N THR A 331 32.54 -2.96 -8.76
CA THR A 331 32.29 -4.32 -9.29
C THR A 331 33.41 -4.76 -10.25
N LEU A 332 33.82 -3.87 -11.16
CA LEU A 332 34.90 -4.16 -12.12
C LEU A 332 36.27 -4.21 -11.42
N SER A 333 36.53 -3.30 -10.47
CA SER A 333 37.77 -3.26 -9.68
C SER A 333 37.93 -4.49 -8.79
N ASN A 334 36.89 -4.88 -8.06
CA ASN A 334 36.93 -6.04 -7.16
C ASN A 334 37.23 -7.33 -7.94
N PHE A 335 36.68 -7.48 -9.16
CA PHE A 335 37.02 -8.62 -10.01
C PHE A 335 38.52 -8.68 -10.36
N ILE A 336 39.16 -7.52 -10.61
CA ILE A 336 40.59 -7.45 -10.88
C ILE A 336 41.42 -7.77 -9.63
N GLU A 337 40.96 -7.34 -8.45
CA GLU A 337 41.68 -7.49 -7.18
C GLU A 337 41.53 -8.88 -6.55
N GLU A 338 40.40 -9.56 -6.75
CA GLU A 338 40.13 -10.91 -6.25
C GLU A 338 40.91 -11.99 -7.02
N GLU A 339 41.31 -11.71 -8.26
CA GLU A 339 42.04 -12.66 -9.08
C GLU A 339 43.54 -12.66 -8.76
N SER A 340 44.07 -13.85 -8.47
CA SER A 340 45.49 -14.04 -8.12
C SER A 340 46.46 -13.88 -9.30
N ASN A 341 45.93 -13.88 -10.53
CA ASN A 341 46.67 -13.71 -11.77
C ASN A 341 46.22 -12.43 -12.49
N PRO A 342 47.04 -11.86 -13.39
CA PRO A 342 46.61 -10.74 -14.23
C PRO A 342 45.39 -11.14 -15.05
N VAL A 343 44.27 -10.46 -14.82
CA VAL A 343 43.00 -10.67 -15.52
C VAL A 343 43.12 -10.22 -16.98
N ASP A 344 42.71 -11.08 -17.92
CA ASP A 344 42.66 -10.76 -19.34
C ASP A 344 41.22 -10.52 -19.84
N PHE A 345 41.07 -10.24 -21.14
CA PHE A 345 39.75 -9.97 -21.70
C PHE A 345 38.82 -11.20 -21.73
N ASP A 346 39.37 -12.41 -21.85
CA ASP A 346 38.57 -13.63 -21.85
C ASP A 346 38.02 -13.90 -20.43
N ASP A 347 38.79 -13.59 -19.38
CA ASP A 347 38.33 -13.64 -17.99
C ASP A 347 37.12 -12.70 -17.75
N PHE A 348 37.19 -11.46 -18.24
CA PHE A 348 36.06 -10.52 -18.19
C PHE A 348 34.85 -11.04 -18.97
N LYS A 349 35.09 -11.62 -20.14
CA LYS A 349 34.06 -12.17 -21.00
C LYS A 349 33.32 -13.31 -20.30
N GLU A 350 34.06 -14.20 -19.64
CA GLU A 350 33.49 -15.34 -18.92
C GLU A 350 32.74 -14.89 -17.66
N LYS A 351 33.36 -14.04 -16.84
CA LYS A 351 32.80 -13.56 -15.57
C LYS A 351 31.47 -12.84 -15.75
N PHE A 352 31.42 -11.91 -16.70
CA PHE A 352 30.27 -11.02 -16.90
C PHE A 352 29.41 -11.42 -18.12
N LYS A 353 29.76 -12.52 -18.80
CA LYS A 353 29.09 -13.00 -20.03
C LYS A 353 29.00 -11.95 -21.14
N LEU A 354 30.00 -11.08 -21.23
CA LEU A 354 30.03 -10.00 -22.20
C LEU A 354 30.15 -10.53 -23.63
N LYS A 355 29.43 -9.91 -24.57
CA LYS A 355 29.56 -10.24 -25.99
C LYS A 355 30.82 -9.62 -26.60
N ASP A 356 31.12 -8.39 -26.20
CA ASP A 356 32.28 -7.60 -26.66
C ASP A 356 32.85 -6.81 -25.48
N VAL A 357 33.93 -7.33 -24.89
CA VAL A 357 34.58 -6.76 -23.71
C VAL A 357 35.22 -5.40 -24.02
N ILE A 358 35.79 -5.23 -25.21
CA ILE A 358 36.46 -3.98 -25.60
C ILE A 358 35.41 -2.88 -25.72
N GLN A 359 34.32 -3.13 -26.43
CA GLN A 359 33.25 -2.15 -26.57
C GLN A 359 32.59 -1.80 -25.23
N PHE A 360 32.43 -2.79 -24.34
CA PHE A 360 31.92 -2.56 -22.98
C PHE A 360 32.84 -1.61 -22.21
N LEU A 361 34.15 -1.91 -22.14
CA LEU A 361 35.12 -1.10 -21.40
C LEU A 361 35.27 0.32 -22.01
N LEU A 362 35.22 0.45 -23.33
CA LEU A 362 35.21 1.77 -23.99
C LEU A 362 33.96 2.57 -23.63
N SER A 363 32.79 1.93 -23.60
CA SER A 363 31.53 2.58 -23.22
C SER A 363 31.52 2.97 -21.74
N PHE A 364 32.13 2.14 -20.88
CA PHE A 364 32.33 2.47 -19.46
C PHE A 364 33.30 3.64 -19.30
N TYR A 365 34.42 3.66 -20.02
CA TYR A 365 35.38 4.76 -20.01
C TYR A 365 34.75 6.07 -20.50
N GLU A 366 33.94 6.03 -21.56
CA GLU A 366 33.16 7.18 -22.04
C GLU A 366 32.25 7.71 -20.94
N LEU A 367 31.49 6.83 -20.28
CA LEU A 367 30.58 7.20 -19.20
C LEU A 367 31.31 7.86 -18.02
N VAL A 368 32.48 7.34 -17.63
CA VAL A 368 33.30 7.89 -16.54
C VAL A 368 33.91 9.24 -16.90
N ASN A 369 34.20 9.52 -18.18
CA ASN A 369 34.74 10.83 -18.59
C ASN A 369 33.68 11.91 -18.76
N ILE A 370 32.42 11.53 -18.97
CA ILE A 370 31.31 12.46 -19.10
C ILE A 370 30.88 13.00 -17.72
N LEU A 371 31.06 12.20 -16.67
CA LEU A 371 30.74 12.53 -15.27
C LEU A 371 31.93 13.20 -14.57
#